data_AF-A0A800LVY6-F1
#
_entry.id   AF-A0A800LVY6-F1
#
_cell.length_a   1.000
_cell.length_b   1.000
_cell.length_c   1.000
_cell.angle_alpha   90.00
_cell.angle_beta   90.00
_cell.angle_gamma   90.00
#
_symmetry.space_group_name_H-M   'P 1'
#
loop_
_entity.id
_entity.type
_entity.pdbx_description
1 polymer ?
#
loop_
_entity_poly.entity_id
_entity_poly.type
_entity_poly.pdbx_seq_one_letter_code
_entity_poly.pdbx_strand_id
1 'polypeptide(L)'
;MAEAIRRADAYADAGADAILVHSKSSTFDELHAFASTWNMAKPLVIVPTIFPDVTETELEKAGFKLVIYANQLLRAIIKTSRESLEVLRKGQAAAHLADRIVSMKDVYQIVGVSQLESDERKFLPVGADDVTAVIVAAGFDKNLMPLIKDRPKCLLDIKGKSILEHQIAALNECNIKR
;
A
#
# COMPACT_ATOMS: atom_id res chain seq x y z
N MET A 1 -19.86 -39.35 -4.14
CA MET A 1 -18.48 -39.86 -4.05
C MET A 1 -17.93 -40.33 -5.41
N ALA A 2 -18.48 -41.37 -6.03
CA ALA A 2 -17.93 -41.97 -7.26
C ALA A 2 -17.65 -40.96 -8.39
N GLU A 3 -18.59 -40.05 -8.66
CA GLU A 3 -18.41 -39.01 -9.69
C GLU A 3 -17.30 -37.99 -9.36
N ALA A 4 -17.07 -37.71 -8.07
CA ALA A 4 -16.01 -36.79 -7.66
C ALA A 4 -14.63 -37.43 -7.88
N ILE A 5 -14.47 -38.71 -7.57
CA ILE A 5 -13.24 -39.49 -7.82
C ILE A 5 -12.96 -39.55 -9.32
N ARG A 6 -13.96 -39.96 -10.12
CA ARG A 6 -13.83 -40.03 -11.58
C ARG A 6 -13.36 -38.72 -12.20
N ARG A 7 -13.86 -37.58 -11.72
CA ARG A 7 -13.43 -36.25 -12.18
C ARG A 7 -12.02 -35.92 -11.72
N ALA A 8 -11.72 -36.16 -10.45
CA ALA A 8 -10.40 -35.90 -9.89
C ALA A 8 -9.30 -36.68 -10.63
N ASP A 9 -9.52 -37.97 -10.91
CA ASP A 9 -8.61 -38.82 -11.68
C ASP A 9 -8.41 -38.25 -13.09
N ALA A 10 -9.51 -37.96 -13.79
CA ALA A 10 -9.45 -37.40 -15.14
C ALA A 10 -8.71 -36.05 -15.20
N TYR A 11 -8.85 -35.21 -14.18
CA TYR A 11 -8.16 -33.92 -14.12
C TYR A 11 -6.67 -34.08 -13.78
N ALA A 12 -6.33 -35.02 -12.91
CA ALA A 12 -4.95 -35.35 -12.59
C ALA A 12 -4.22 -35.94 -13.81
N ASP A 13 -4.87 -36.86 -14.55
CA ASP A 13 -4.35 -37.44 -15.79
C ASP A 13 -4.22 -36.39 -16.91
N ALA A 14 -5.13 -35.42 -16.96
CA ALA A 14 -5.06 -34.29 -17.88
C ALA A 14 -3.94 -33.28 -17.56
N GLY A 15 -3.23 -33.47 -16.43
CA GLY A 15 -2.05 -32.68 -16.07
C GLY A 15 -2.25 -31.67 -14.94
N ALA A 16 -3.36 -31.71 -14.20
CA ALA A 16 -3.52 -30.86 -13.01
C ALA A 16 -2.38 -31.08 -11.99
N ASP A 17 -1.89 -29.99 -11.39
CA ASP A 17 -0.81 -30.05 -10.40
C ASP A 17 -1.31 -30.45 -9.00
N ALA A 18 -2.57 -30.17 -8.70
CA ALA A 18 -3.21 -30.48 -7.44
C ALA A 18 -4.72 -30.63 -7.65
N ILE A 19 -5.40 -31.35 -6.75
CA ILE A 19 -6.85 -31.51 -6.76
C ILE A 19 -7.44 -30.84 -5.52
N LEU A 20 -8.26 -29.82 -5.74
CA LEU A 20 -9.11 -29.24 -4.70
C LEU A 20 -10.43 -29.99 -4.66
N VAL A 21 -10.73 -30.59 -3.51
CA VAL A 21 -12.02 -31.24 -3.23
C VAL A 21 -12.79 -30.45 -2.19
N HIS A 22 -14.09 -30.27 -2.44
CA HIS A 22 -14.98 -29.49 -1.57
C HIS A 22 -16.26 -30.28 -1.30
N SER A 23 -16.74 -30.23 -0.06
CA SER A 23 -18.06 -30.72 0.34
C SER A 23 -18.93 -29.58 0.89
N LYS A 24 -20.25 -29.74 0.85
CA LYS A 24 -21.22 -28.89 1.56
C LYS A 24 -21.64 -29.47 2.92
N SER A 25 -21.14 -30.65 3.28
CA SER A 25 -21.38 -31.27 4.58
C SER A 25 -20.74 -30.45 5.70
N SER A 26 -21.44 -30.32 6.83
CA SER A 26 -20.88 -29.72 8.05
C SER A 26 -19.92 -30.66 8.79
N THR A 27 -19.66 -31.87 8.29
CA THR A 27 -18.72 -32.84 8.86
C THR A 27 -17.59 -33.16 7.88
N PHE A 28 -16.48 -33.67 8.40
CA PHE A 28 -15.31 -34.03 7.62
C PHE A 28 -15.41 -35.39 6.92
N ASP A 29 -16.39 -36.21 7.27
CA ASP A 29 -16.45 -37.63 6.91
C ASP A 29 -16.38 -37.88 5.40
N GLU A 30 -17.10 -37.08 4.60
CA GLU A 30 -17.08 -37.21 3.14
C GLU A 30 -15.71 -36.92 2.54
N LEU A 31 -15.02 -35.89 3.05
CA LEU A 31 -13.71 -35.50 2.53
C LEU A 31 -12.62 -36.43 3.04
N HIS A 32 -12.76 -36.95 4.26
CA HIS A 32 -11.89 -38.00 4.78
C HIS A 32 -12.01 -39.28 3.95
N ALA A 33 -13.23 -39.70 3.63
CA ALA A 33 -13.49 -40.85 2.77
C ALA A 33 -12.94 -40.64 1.35
N PHE A 34 -13.12 -39.44 0.77
CA PHE A 34 -12.52 -39.10 -0.51
C PHE A 34 -10.99 -39.21 -0.47
N ALA A 35 -10.35 -38.59 0.53
CA ALA A 35 -8.90 -38.59 0.65
C ALA A 35 -8.33 -39.99 0.87
N SER A 36 -9.06 -40.86 1.58
CA SER A 36 -8.69 -42.28 1.78
C SER A 36 -8.70 -43.10 0.48
N THR A 37 -9.47 -42.68 -0.53
CA THR A 37 -9.49 -43.31 -1.86
C THR A 37 -8.47 -42.73 -2.84
N TRP A 38 -7.87 -41.59 -2.50
CA TRP A 38 -6.94 -40.88 -3.37
C TRP A 38 -5.56 -41.54 -3.36
N ASN A 39 -5.17 -42.13 -4.48
CA ASN A 39 -3.92 -42.89 -4.62
C ASN A 39 -2.93 -42.29 -5.65
N MET A 40 -3.22 -41.09 -6.17
CA MET A 40 -2.37 -40.42 -7.14
C MET A 40 -1.29 -39.57 -6.46
N ALA A 41 -0.19 -39.33 -7.18
CA ALA A 41 0.93 -38.51 -6.68
C ALA A 41 0.56 -37.01 -6.51
N LYS A 42 -0.55 -36.56 -7.10
CA LYS A 42 -0.96 -35.15 -7.07
C LYS A 42 -1.51 -34.78 -5.66
N PRO A 43 -1.06 -33.67 -5.05
CA PRO A 43 -1.52 -33.25 -3.73
C PRO A 43 -3.01 -32.92 -3.70
N LEU A 44 -3.66 -33.24 -2.57
CA LEU A 44 -5.02 -32.79 -2.27
C LEU A 44 -5.02 -31.44 -1.56
N VAL A 45 -5.98 -30.60 -1.96
CA VAL A 45 -6.23 -29.26 -1.42
C VAL A 45 -7.63 -29.21 -0.82
N ILE A 46 -7.78 -28.55 0.34
CA ILE A 46 -9.05 -28.47 1.07
C ILE A 46 -9.38 -27.04 1.52
N VAL A 47 -10.68 -26.76 1.63
CA VAL A 47 -11.24 -25.49 2.14
C VAL A 47 -12.17 -25.76 3.34
N PRO A 48 -11.66 -25.84 4.59
CA PRO A 48 -12.44 -26.28 5.76
C PRO A 48 -13.31 -25.15 6.36
N THR A 49 -14.13 -24.48 5.53
CA THR A 49 -14.92 -23.32 6.01
C THR A 49 -16.12 -23.74 6.87
N ILE A 50 -16.73 -24.89 6.58
CA ILE A 50 -18.02 -25.32 7.15
C ILE A 50 -17.90 -26.39 8.24
N PHE A 51 -16.71 -26.96 8.44
CA PHE A 51 -16.35 -27.87 9.53
C PHE A 51 -15.10 -27.30 10.25
N PRO A 52 -15.26 -26.19 11.00
CA PRO A 52 -14.13 -25.43 11.54
C PRO A 52 -13.36 -26.16 12.66
N ASP A 53 -13.93 -27.24 13.21
CA ASP A 53 -13.36 -27.97 14.35
C ASP A 53 -12.24 -28.94 13.93
N VAL A 54 -12.08 -29.21 12.63
CA VAL A 54 -11.05 -30.09 12.11
C VAL A 54 -9.70 -29.38 12.10
N THR A 55 -8.72 -29.97 12.76
CA THR A 55 -7.36 -29.43 12.89
C THR A 55 -6.51 -29.70 11.65
N GLU A 56 -5.47 -28.88 11.44
CA GLU A 56 -4.48 -29.11 10.38
C GLU A 56 -3.83 -30.49 10.50
N THR A 57 -3.56 -30.97 11.72
CA THR A 57 -3.01 -32.30 12.00
C THR A 57 -3.94 -33.42 11.51
N GLU A 58 -5.26 -33.28 11.68
CA GLU A 58 -6.23 -34.26 11.17
C GLU A 58 -6.33 -34.23 9.65
N LEU A 59 -6.28 -33.04 9.05
CA LEU A 59 -6.25 -32.87 7.59
C LEU A 59 -4.98 -33.47 6.98
N GLU A 60 -3.81 -33.24 7.59
CA GLU A 60 -2.54 -33.80 7.17
C GLU A 60 -2.55 -35.33 7.25
N LYS A 61 -3.03 -35.89 8.37
CA LYS A 61 -3.18 -37.34 8.55
C LYS A 61 -4.13 -37.96 7.52
N ALA A 62 -5.14 -37.23 7.10
CA ALA A 62 -6.05 -37.66 6.04
C ALA A 62 -5.45 -37.56 4.63
N GLY A 63 -4.25 -36.98 4.46
CA GLY A 63 -3.55 -36.91 3.18
C GLY A 63 -3.62 -35.56 2.46
N PHE A 64 -4.25 -34.54 3.05
CA PHE A 64 -4.27 -33.19 2.50
C PHE A 64 -2.90 -32.52 2.64
N LYS A 65 -2.49 -31.78 1.60
CA LYS A 65 -1.18 -31.10 1.52
C LYS A 65 -1.27 -29.58 1.49
N LEU A 66 -2.45 -29.03 1.23
CA LEU A 66 -2.70 -27.59 1.27
C LEU A 66 -4.08 -27.31 1.87
N VAL A 67 -4.12 -26.37 2.82
CA VAL A 67 -5.36 -25.91 3.47
C VAL A 67 -5.59 -24.44 3.11
N ILE A 68 -6.80 -24.12 2.66
CA ILE A 68 -7.21 -22.76 2.32
C ILE A 68 -8.22 -22.26 3.37
N TYR A 69 -7.78 -21.28 4.17
CA TYR A 69 -8.67 -20.48 5.03
C TYR A 69 -9.28 -19.34 4.21
N ALA A 70 -10.35 -19.66 3.49
CA ALA A 70 -10.87 -18.81 2.40
C ALA A 70 -11.43 -17.45 2.82
N ASN A 71 -12.10 -17.34 3.98
CA ASN A 71 -12.88 -16.13 4.30
C ASN A 71 -12.90 -15.73 5.79
N GLN A 72 -12.10 -16.40 6.62
CA GLN A 72 -12.03 -16.15 8.06
C GLN A 72 -11.58 -14.70 8.34
N LEU A 73 -10.57 -14.22 7.60
CA LEU A 73 -10.08 -12.84 7.75
C LEU A 73 -11.13 -11.80 7.35
N LEU A 74 -11.81 -12.00 6.22
CA LEU A 74 -12.88 -11.10 5.79
C LEU A 74 -14.02 -11.03 6.81
N ARG A 75 -14.42 -12.19 7.37
CA ARG A 75 -15.44 -12.26 8.43
C ARG A 75 -15.00 -11.51 9.69
N ALA A 76 -13.72 -11.63 10.07
CA ALA A 76 -13.14 -10.89 11.19
C ALA A 76 -13.17 -9.37 10.94
N ILE A 77 -12.75 -8.92 9.75
CA ILE A 77 -12.78 -7.50 9.35
C ILE A 77 -14.21 -6.94 9.46
N ILE A 78 -15.21 -7.63 8.90
CA ILE A 78 -16.61 -7.19 8.96
C ILE A 78 -17.07 -7.02 10.40
N LYS A 79 -16.75 -7.97 11.29
CA LYS A 79 -17.11 -7.90 12.71
C LYS A 79 -16.43 -6.70 13.39
N THR A 80 -15.11 -6.59 13.27
CA THR A 80 -14.33 -5.51 13.90
C THR A 80 -14.75 -4.13 13.38
N SER A 81 -14.98 -3.97 12.07
CA SER A 81 -15.46 -2.71 11.51
C SER A 81 -16.82 -2.30 12.07
N ARG A 82 -17.77 -3.23 12.20
CA ARG A 82 -19.09 -2.95 12.80
C ARG A 82 -18.96 -2.52 14.26
N GLU A 83 -18.16 -3.24 15.05
CA GLU A 83 -17.94 -2.92 16.46
C GLU A 83 -17.25 -1.57 16.65
N SER A 84 -16.24 -1.25 15.84
CA SER A 84 -15.56 0.04 15.92
C SER A 84 -16.47 1.20 15.54
N LEU A 85 -17.29 1.05 14.51
CA LEU A 85 -18.27 2.07 14.11
C LEU A 85 -19.36 2.28 15.17
N GLU A 86 -19.77 1.23 15.88
CA GLU A 86 -20.73 1.31 16.99
C GLU A 86 -20.22 2.21 18.12
N VAL A 87 -18.93 2.07 18.49
CA VAL A 87 -18.26 2.91 19.50
C VAL A 87 -18.24 4.37 19.07
N LEU A 88 -17.85 4.65 17.82
CA LEU A 88 -17.80 6.01 17.28
C LEU A 88 -19.19 6.64 17.20
N ARG A 89 -20.21 5.87 16.77
CA ARG A 89 -21.60 6.31 16.66
C ARG A 89 -22.17 6.77 18.02
N LYS A 90 -21.74 6.17 19.12
CA LYS A 90 -22.16 6.55 20.49
C LYS A 90 -21.53 7.86 20.99
N GLY A 91 -20.70 8.53 20.18
CA GLY A 91 -20.04 9.78 20.55
C GLY A 91 -18.89 9.59 21.54
N GLN A 92 -18.38 8.38 21.70
CA GLN A 92 -17.23 8.10 22.56
C GLN A 92 -15.94 8.61 21.90
N ALA A 93 -14.95 9.00 22.70
CA ALA A 93 -13.66 9.41 22.18
C ALA A 93 -12.98 8.24 21.43
N ALA A 94 -12.29 8.54 20.33
CA ALA A 94 -11.58 7.54 19.51
C ALA A 94 -10.57 6.71 20.33
N ALA A 95 -10.07 7.22 21.45
CA ALA A 95 -9.21 6.50 22.39
C ALA A 95 -9.84 5.18 22.92
N HIS A 96 -11.16 5.05 22.93
CA HIS A 96 -11.85 3.80 23.31
C HIS A 96 -11.64 2.66 22.30
N LEU A 97 -11.07 2.94 21.13
CA LEU A 97 -10.69 1.95 20.14
C LEU A 97 -9.22 1.52 20.26
N ALA A 98 -8.43 2.08 21.17
CA ALA A 98 -6.98 1.85 21.23
C ALA A 98 -6.60 0.36 21.28
N ASP A 99 -7.35 -0.47 22.03
CA ASP A 99 -7.10 -1.91 22.16
C ASP A 99 -7.63 -2.74 20.96
N ARG A 100 -8.29 -2.09 19.99
CA ARG A 100 -8.98 -2.72 18.85
C ARG A 100 -8.39 -2.35 17.50
N ILE A 101 -7.42 -1.44 17.46
CA ILE A 101 -6.77 -0.96 16.24
C ILE A 101 -5.26 -1.07 16.39
N VAL A 102 -4.58 -1.25 15.26
CA VAL A 102 -3.12 -1.18 15.21
C VAL A 102 -2.65 0.25 15.44
N SER A 103 -1.41 0.41 15.88
CA SER A 103 -0.83 1.74 16.07
C SER A 103 -0.57 2.43 14.72
N MET A 104 -0.47 3.76 14.72
CA MET A 104 -0.02 4.50 13.52
C MET A 104 1.36 4.06 13.06
N LYS A 105 2.24 3.65 13.98
CA LYS A 105 3.56 3.11 13.66
C LYS A 105 3.46 1.82 12.85
N ASP A 106 2.54 0.92 13.22
CA ASP A 106 2.29 -0.31 12.46
C ASP A 106 1.76 0.01 11.06
N VAL A 107 0.84 0.98 10.96
CA VAL A 107 0.34 1.45 9.65
C VAL A 107 1.48 1.99 8.79
N TYR A 108 2.35 2.84 9.35
CA TYR A 108 3.51 3.39 8.65
C TYR A 108 4.46 2.31 8.15
N GLN A 109 4.69 1.26 8.95
CA GLN A 109 5.48 0.11 8.54
C GLN A 109 4.82 -0.64 7.37
N ILE A 110 3.50 -0.90 7.46
CA ILE A 110 2.74 -1.63 6.43
C ILE A 110 2.73 -0.85 5.10
N VAL A 111 2.55 0.48 5.14
CA VAL A 111 2.47 1.32 3.93
C VAL A 111 3.84 1.80 3.44
N GLY A 112 4.93 1.35 4.07
CA GLY A 112 6.29 1.60 3.58
C GLY A 112 6.88 2.97 3.90
N VAL A 113 6.35 3.70 4.88
CA VAL A 113 6.89 5.03 5.28
C VAL A 113 8.35 4.93 5.72
N SER A 114 8.72 3.87 6.45
CA SER A 114 10.12 3.67 6.87
C SER A 114 11.07 3.52 5.69
N GLN A 115 10.61 2.89 4.61
CA GLN A 115 11.38 2.78 3.36
C GLN A 115 11.47 4.13 2.67
N LEU A 116 10.35 4.86 2.58
CA LEU A 116 10.31 6.22 2.05
C LEU A 116 11.31 7.14 2.75
N GLU A 117 11.33 7.20 4.08
CA GLU A 117 12.27 8.02 4.84
C GLU A 117 13.74 7.62 4.60
N SER A 118 14.00 6.33 4.37
CA SER A 118 15.34 5.83 4.04
C SER A 118 15.78 6.29 2.64
N ASP A 119 14.88 6.19 1.68
CA ASP A 119 15.10 6.65 0.31
C ASP A 119 15.25 8.18 0.27
N GLU A 120 14.48 8.91 1.06
CA GLU A 120 14.63 10.35 1.23
C GLU A 120 16.03 10.72 1.71
N ARG A 121 16.54 10.08 2.77
CA ARG A 121 17.92 10.34 3.24
C ARG A 121 18.99 10.01 2.20
N LYS A 122 18.73 9.04 1.32
CA LYS A 122 19.69 8.57 0.34
C LYS A 122 19.68 9.38 -0.95
N PHE A 123 18.50 9.86 -1.36
CA PHE A 123 18.27 10.41 -2.69
C PHE A 123 17.77 11.85 -2.68
N LEU A 124 17.20 12.36 -1.58
CA LEU A 124 16.97 13.79 -1.48
C LEU A 124 18.32 14.51 -1.37
N PRO A 125 18.48 15.65 -2.06
CA PRO A 125 19.63 16.52 -1.83
C PRO A 125 19.74 16.83 -0.33
N VAL A 126 20.87 16.49 0.27
CA VAL A 126 21.16 16.84 1.67
C VAL A 126 21.45 18.33 1.68
N GLY A 127 20.53 19.10 2.28
CA GLY A 127 20.60 20.56 2.31
C GLY A 127 19.71 21.19 1.26
N ALA A 128 18.61 21.81 1.70
CA ALA A 128 18.25 23.09 1.11
C ALA A 128 19.39 24.03 1.52
N ASP A 129 20.47 24.06 0.73
CA ASP A 129 21.55 24.99 0.99
C ASP A 129 20.96 26.41 1.08
N ASP A 130 21.60 27.30 1.85
CA ASP A 130 21.41 28.75 1.74
C ASP A 130 21.74 29.14 0.28
N VAL A 131 20.76 29.01 -0.62
CA VAL A 131 20.92 29.35 -2.02
C VAL A 131 21.21 30.84 -2.07
N THR A 132 22.41 31.17 -2.53
CA THR A 132 22.83 32.56 -2.75
C THR A 132 22.62 32.89 -4.22
N ALA A 133 21.77 33.86 -4.53
CA ALA A 133 21.53 34.30 -5.90
C ALA A 133 22.41 35.50 -6.27
N VAL A 134 23.19 35.37 -7.34
CA VAL A 134 23.99 36.49 -7.88
C VAL A 134 23.27 37.12 -9.07
N ILE A 135 22.76 38.34 -8.89
CA ILE A 135 22.15 39.13 -9.97
C ILE A 135 23.21 40.01 -10.63
N VAL A 136 23.53 39.75 -11.90
CA VAL A 136 24.46 40.58 -12.68
C VAL A 136 23.75 41.83 -13.19
N ALA A 137 23.98 42.97 -12.54
CA ALA A 137 23.22 44.21 -12.78
C ALA A 137 23.85 45.20 -13.79
N ALA A 138 25.07 44.94 -14.30
CA ALA A 138 25.87 45.92 -15.04
C ALA A 138 25.73 45.88 -16.58
N GLY A 139 24.57 45.54 -17.13
CA GLY A 139 24.40 45.41 -18.59
C GLY A 139 24.02 46.72 -19.30
N PHE A 140 24.60 46.95 -20.48
CA PHE A 140 24.28 48.06 -21.40
C PHE A 140 23.64 47.55 -22.68
N ASP A 141 22.63 48.25 -23.20
CA ASP A 141 21.98 47.97 -24.48
C ASP A 141 21.61 49.27 -25.19
N LYS A 142 22.14 49.48 -26.41
CA LYS A 142 21.92 50.71 -27.19
C LYS A 142 20.44 50.91 -27.55
N ASN A 143 19.65 49.85 -27.67
CA ASN A 143 18.23 49.92 -28.02
C ASN A 143 17.36 50.53 -26.91
N LEU A 144 17.87 50.55 -25.68
CA LEU A 144 17.19 51.14 -24.53
C LEU A 144 17.53 52.63 -24.33
N MET A 145 18.31 53.24 -25.22
CA MET A 145 18.53 54.69 -25.19
C MET A 145 17.25 55.45 -25.60
N PRO A 146 16.93 56.59 -24.97
CA PRO A 146 17.72 57.29 -23.94
C PRO A 146 17.42 56.84 -22.49
N LEU A 147 16.59 55.81 -22.28
CA LEU A 147 16.10 55.41 -20.94
C LEU A 147 17.23 55.02 -19.98
N ILE A 148 18.32 54.47 -20.50
CA ILE A 148 19.51 54.08 -19.72
C ILE A 148 20.65 55.11 -19.75
N LYS A 149 20.38 56.35 -20.17
CA LYS A 149 21.41 57.40 -20.25
C LYS A 149 22.00 57.73 -18.88
N ASP A 150 21.13 57.90 -17.88
CA ASP A 150 21.50 58.34 -16.53
C ASP A 150 21.26 57.25 -15.46
N ARG A 151 20.91 56.03 -15.87
CA ARG A 151 20.69 54.88 -14.98
C ARG A 151 20.93 53.53 -15.69
N PRO A 152 21.40 52.49 -15.00
CA PRO A 152 21.55 51.15 -15.58
C PRO A 152 20.19 50.51 -15.89
N LYS A 153 20.18 49.56 -16.84
CA LYS A 153 18.94 48.89 -17.29
C LYS A 153 18.15 48.23 -16.16
N CYS A 154 18.83 47.69 -15.15
CA CYS A 154 18.20 47.02 -14.01
C CYS A 154 17.40 47.99 -13.11
N LEU A 155 17.66 49.30 -13.19
CA LEU A 155 16.97 50.35 -12.45
C LEU A 155 15.89 51.07 -13.29
N LEU A 156 15.54 50.53 -14.47
CA LEU A 156 14.39 51.00 -15.22
C LEU A 156 13.09 50.63 -14.50
N ASP A 157 12.17 51.59 -14.39
CA ASP A 157 10.87 51.39 -13.78
C ASP A 157 9.93 50.62 -14.72
N ILE A 158 9.30 49.58 -14.18
CA ILE A 158 8.19 48.86 -14.79
C ILE A 158 7.09 48.75 -13.73
N LYS A 159 6.03 49.54 -13.89
CA LYS A 159 4.85 49.57 -13.01
C LYS A 159 5.20 49.93 -11.55
N GLY A 160 6.06 50.92 -11.35
CA GLY A 160 6.40 51.44 -10.02
C GLY A 160 7.43 50.62 -9.25
N LYS A 161 8.12 49.69 -9.92
CA LYS A 161 9.26 48.93 -9.40
C LYS A 161 10.32 48.80 -10.47
N SER A 162 11.58 48.82 -10.07
CA SER A 162 12.70 48.52 -10.95
C SER A 162 12.71 47.06 -11.40
N ILE A 163 13.32 46.79 -12.56
CA ILE A 163 13.56 45.40 -13.03
C ILE A 163 14.30 44.57 -11.97
N LEU A 164 15.26 45.18 -11.27
CA LEU A 164 15.99 44.53 -10.16
C LEU A 164 15.05 44.13 -9.02
N GLU A 165 14.14 45.01 -8.60
CA GLU A 165 13.17 44.69 -7.53
C GLU A 165 12.20 43.58 -7.94
N HIS A 166 11.81 43.51 -9.20
CA HIS A 166 11.00 42.38 -9.71
C HIS A 166 11.76 41.05 -9.63
N GLN A 167 13.05 41.04 -9.99
CA GLN A 167 13.89 39.84 -9.89
C GLN A 167 14.11 39.42 -8.43
N ILE A 168 14.37 40.37 -7.53
CA ILE A 168 14.51 40.11 -6.09
C ILE A 168 13.20 39.58 -5.50
N ALA A 169 12.05 40.13 -5.89
CA ALA A 169 10.75 39.65 -5.42
C ALA A 169 10.48 38.19 -5.84
N ALA A 170 10.77 37.84 -7.10
CA ALA A 170 10.62 36.48 -7.59
C ALA A 170 11.53 35.47 -6.86
N LEU A 171 12.78 35.87 -6.57
CA LEU A 171 13.70 35.04 -5.77
C LEU A 171 13.20 34.86 -4.32
N ASN A 172 12.69 35.94 -3.71
CA ASN A 172 12.11 35.89 -2.37
C ASN A 172 10.86 35.01 -2.29
N GLU A 173 10.01 34.98 -3.33
CA GLU A 173 8.86 34.07 -3.44
C GLU A 173 9.29 32.59 -3.44
N CYS A 174 10.49 32.29 -3.95
CA CYS A 174 11.12 30.98 -3.89
C CYS A 174 11.97 30.77 -2.61
N ASN A 175 11.86 31.65 -1.61
CA ASN A 175 12.63 31.61 -0.36
C ASN A 175 14.15 31.77 -0.53
N ILE A 176 14.61 32.34 -1.64
CA ILE A 176 16.01 32.69 -1.92
C ILE A 176 16.22 34.15 -1.50
N LYS A 177 16.76 34.35 -0.30
CA LYS A 177 16.82 35.67 0.37
C LYS A 177 18.22 36.25 0.52
N ARG A 178 19.26 35.51 0.09
CA ARG A 178 20.67 35.91 0.17
C ARG A 178 21.33 35.84 -1.20
#